data_AF-A0AAV0Y0A2-F1
#
_entry.id   AF-A0AAV0Y0A2-F1
#
_cell.length_a   1.000
_cell.length_b   1.000
_cell.length_c   1.000
_cell.angle_alpha   90.00
_cell.angle_beta   90.00
_cell.angle_gamma   90.00
#
_symmetry.space_group_name_H-M   'P 1'
#
loop_
_entity.id
_entity.type
_entity.pdbx_description
1 polymer ?
#
loop_
_entity_poly.entity_id
_entity_poly.type
_entity_poly.pdbx_seq_one_letter_code
_entity_poly.pdbx_strand_id
1 'polypeptide(L)'
;MVGHVYEFKLKEDDFNGWVERFELYIQLNEVNTHKKKLLFLTLIDNEGYSLLRDLCLPVKPLDKSYDNLKTLLSEYMNPKPNVVTERFKFKERRQGNETIIQFVAVLKKMSEFCGFGTHLEDALRDQLVWGIKDQNI
;
A
#
# COMPACT_ATOMS: atom_id res chain seq x y z
N MET A 1 22.32 18.45 16.56
CA MET A 1 21.17 18.14 15.70
C MET A 1 20.22 19.30 15.75
N VAL A 2 19.76 19.77 14.59
CA VAL A 2 18.79 20.85 14.43
C VAL A 2 17.45 20.23 14.01
N GLY A 3 16.36 20.64 14.64
CA GLY A 3 15.02 20.11 14.39
C GLY A 3 14.67 18.85 15.19
N HIS A 4 13.42 18.41 15.08
CA HIS A 4 12.88 17.23 15.75
C HIS A 4 12.02 16.43 14.77
N VAL A 5 12.19 15.11 14.75
CA VAL A 5 11.28 14.17 14.09
C VAL A 5 10.56 13.41 15.18
N TYR A 6 9.23 13.42 15.14
CA TYR A 6 8.42 12.67 16.08
C TYR A 6 8.49 11.17 15.75
N GLU A 7 8.37 10.34 16.78
CA GLU A 7 8.22 8.90 16.64
C GLU A 7 7.05 8.58 15.68
N PHE A 8 7.26 7.62 14.78
CA PHE A 8 6.24 7.06 13.92
C PHE A 8 5.37 6.09 14.70
N LYS A 9 4.06 6.32 14.64
CA LYS A 9 3.06 5.44 15.25
C LYS A 9 2.35 4.62 14.19
N LEU A 10 2.53 3.30 14.24
CA LEU A 10 2.09 2.37 13.18
C LEU A 10 0.60 2.49 12.84
N LYS A 11 -0.26 2.72 13.84
CA LYS A 11 -1.72 2.74 13.67
C LYS A 11 -2.33 4.12 13.48
N GLU A 12 -1.55 5.18 13.68
CA GLU A 12 -2.05 6.56 13.71
C GLU A 12 -1.51 7.40 12.55
N ASP A 13 -0.26 7.17 12.15
CA ASP A 13 0.45 8.03 11.21
C ASP A 13 0.39 7.53 9.76
N ASP A 14 0.38 8.48 8.81
CA ASP A 14 0.73 8.19 7.42
C ASP A 14 2.23 7.93 7.28
N PHE A 15 2.58 6.67 6.96
CA PHE A 15 3.97 6.26 6.84
C PHE A 15 4.71 7.02 5.74
N ASN A 16 4.07 7.33 4.62
CA ASN A 16 4.74 8.02 3.51
C ASN A 16 5.10 9.46 3.91
N GLY A 17 4.15 10.22 4.43
CA GLY A 17 4.40 11.57 4.94
C GLY A 17 5.37 11.60 6.13
N TRP A 18 5.38 10.57 6.98
CA TRP A 18 6.40 10.45 8.03
C TRP A 18 7.81 10.22 7.45
N VAL A 19 7.96 9.31 6.49
CA VAL A 19 9.24 9.02 5.82
C VAL A 19 9.79 10.26 5.12
N GLU A 20 8.94 11.05 4.44
CA GLU A 20 9.37 12.31 3.82
C GLU A 20 10.01 13.27 4.84
N ARG A 21 9.34 13.49 5.98
CA ARG A 21 9.88 14.34 7.06
C ARG A 21 11.16 13.77 7.67
N PHE A 22 11.22 12.46 7.86
CA PHE A 22 12.41 11.77 8.34
C PHE A 22 13.59 11.97 7.37
N GLU A 23 13.39 11.82 6.07
CA GLU A 23 14.43 12.01 5.06
C GLU A 23 14.94 13.46 5.01
N LEU A 24 14.05 14.45 5.12
CA LEU A 24 14.43 15.86 5.23
C LEU A 24 15.30 16.12 6.47
N TYR A 25 14.96 15.52 7.61
CA TYR A 25 15.74 15.65 8.84
C TYR A 25 17.15 15.03 8.71
N ILE A 26 17.24 13.86 8.09
CA ILE A 26 18.50 13.16 7.82
C ILE A 26 19.40 14.01 6.93
N GLN A 27 18.83 14.63 5.88
CA GLN A 27 19.56 15.53 4.97
C GLN A 27 20.03 16.79 5.68
N LEU A 28 19.14 17.47 6.42
CA LEU A 28 19.47 18.69 7.16
C LEU A 28 20.61 18.50 8.16
N ASN A 29 20.68 17.32 8.77
CA ASN A 29 21.66 17.00 9.80
C ASN A 29 22.87 16.21 9.27
N GLU A 30 22.99 16.04 7.94
CA GLU A 30 24.08 15.33 7.28
C GLU A 30 24.34 13.93 7.88
N VAL A 31 23.26 13.22 8.21
CA VAL A 31 23.35 11.94 8.92
C VAL A 31 23.80 10.84 7.96
N ASN A 32 24.91 10.19 8.29
CA ASN A 32 25.44 9.07 7.49
C ASN A 32 24.50 7.86 7.46
N THR A 33 24.68 6.97 6.48
CA THR A 33 23.81 5.80 6.24
C THR A 33 23.67 4.88 7.45
N HIS A 34 24.73 4.69 8.24
CA HIS A 34 24.67 3.84 9.43
C HIS A 34 23.76 4.45 10.50
N LYS A 35 23.97 5.73 10.82
CA LYS A 35 23.14 6.47 11.78
C LYS A 35 21.70 6.64 11.30
N LYS A 36 21.48 6.83 10.00
CA LYS A 36 20.14 6.89 9.39
C LYS A 36 19.33 5.64 9.71
N LYS A 37 19.92 4.46 9.51
CA LYS A 37 19.27 3.18 9.86
C LYS A 37 18.93 3.09 11.35
N LEU A 38 19.88 3.47 12.22
CA LEU A 38 19.66 3.42 13.66
C LEU A 38 18.54 4.36 14.09
N LEU A 39 18.54 5.60 13.60
CA LEU A 39 17.49 6.58 13.87
C LEU A 39 16.11 6.09 13.42
N PHE A 40 16.03 5.51 12.21
CA PHE A 40 14.78 4.92 11.72
C PHE A 40 14.26 3.85 12.68
N LEU A 41 15.11 2.91 13.09
CA LEU A 41 14.71 1.84 14.03
C LEU A 41 14.33 2.35 15.43
N THR A 42 14.90 3.47 15.89
CA THR A 42 14.60 4.06 17.20
C THR A 42 13.42 5.02 17.20
N LEU A 43 13.01 5.51 16.02
CA LEU A 43 11.89 6.45 15.86
C LEU A 43 10.64 5.75 15.35
N ILE A 44 10.57 4.43 15.41
CA ILE A 44 9.37 3.65 15.17
C ILE A 44 8.88 3.15 16.53
N ASP A 45 7.58 3.27 16.77
CA ASP A 45 6.95 2.76 17.99
C ASP A 45 7.16 1.25 18.18
N ASN A 46 6.83 0.78 19.38
CA ASN A 46 7.02 -0.64 19.73
C ASN A 46 6.28 -1.60 18.79
N GLU A 47 5.09 -1.20 18.31
CA GLU A 47 4.27 -2.03 17.42
C GLU A 47 4.93 -2.15 16.03
N GLY A 48 5.35 -1.03 15.44
CA GLY A 48 6.06 -1.01 14.17
C GLY A 48 7.41 -1.71 14.22
N TYR A 49 8.14 -1.59 15.34
CA TYR A 49 9.41 -2.31 15.51
C TYR A 49 9.18 -3.82 15.66
N SER A 50 8.14 -4.25 16.39
CA SER A 50 7.78 -5.67 16.49
C SER A 50 7.44 -6.25 15.13
N LEU A 51 6.60 -5.55 14.35
CA LEU A 51 6.26 -5.92 12.98
C LEU A 51 7.52 -6.04 12.11
N LEU A 52 8.43 -5.06 12.17
CA LEU A 52 9.69 -5.12 11.44
C LEU A 52 10.51 -6.35 11.81
N ARG A 53 10.55 -6.75 13.09
CA ARG A 53 11.24 -7.98 13.50
C ARG A 53 10.63 -9.21 12.82
N ASP A 54 9.31 -9.30 12.81
CA ASP A 54 8.60 -10.44 12.19
C ASP A 54 8.86 -10.49 10.68
N LEU A 55 8.79 -9.34 10.00
CA LEU A 55 9.09 -9.21 8.57
C LEU A 55 10.58 -9.44 8.23
N CYS A 56 11.48 -9.33 9.20
CA CYS A 56 12.92 -9.51 8.98
C CYS A 56 13.40 -10.95 9.14
N LEU A 57 12.58 -11.85 9.70
CA LEU A 57 12.98 -13.23 9.96
C LEU A 57 13.57 -13.91 8.69
N PRO A 58 14.65 -14.70 8.85
CA PRO A 58 15.30 -15.12 10.11
C PRO A 58 16.37 -14.14 10.65
N VAL A 59 16.60 -12.99 10.00
CA VAL A 59 17.64 -12.02 10.40
C VAL A 59 17.06 -10.91 11.29
N LYS A 60 17.91 -10.14 11.98
CA LYS A 60 17.44 -9.00 12.79
C LYS A 60 17.24 -7.77 11.90
N PRO A 61 16.35 -6.81 12.27
CA PRO A 61 16.22 -5.56 11.53
C PRO A 61 17.54 -4.79 11.39
N LEU A 62 18.40 -4.86 12.43
CA LEU A 62 19.72 -4.22 12.41
C LEU A 62 20.63 -4.75 11.30
N ASP A 63 20.42 -5.98 10.83
CA ASP A 63 21.23 -6.63 9.79
C ASP A 63 20.77 -6.26 8.37
N LYS A 64 19.62 -5.59 8.21
CA LYS A 64 19.13 -5.10 6.92
C LYS A 64 19.59 -3.67 6.63
N SER A 65 19.53 -3.28 5.36
CA SER A 65 19.74 -1.89 4.95
C SER A 65 18.54 -1.02 5.34
N TYR A 66 18.74 0.29 5.45
CA TYR A 66 17.65 1.24 5.65
C TYR A 66 16.57 1.12 4.56
N ASP A 67 16.97 1.02 3.29
CA ASP A 67 16.01 0.96 2.18
C ASP A 67 15.18 -0.32 2.22
N ASN A 68 15.78 -1.46 2.58
CA ASN A 68 15.02 -2.70 2.78
C ASN A 68 14.00 -2.57 3.92
N LEU A 69 14.37 -1.95 5.04
CA LEU A 69 13.47 -1.75 6.19
C LEU A 69 12.31 -0.81 5.83
N LYS A 70 12.61 0.30 5.14
CA LYS A 70 11.62 1.24 4.63
C LYS A 70 10.65 0.56 3.67
N THR A 71 11.15 -0.26 2.74
CA THR A 71 10.30 -1.01 1.80
C THR A 71 9.39 -2.00 2.52
N LEU A 72 9.92 -2.78 3.48
CA LEU A 72 9.12 -3.75 4.23
C LEU A 72 7.93 -3.09 4.94
N LEU A 73 8.16 -1.96 5.62
CA LEU A 73 7.08 -1.22 6.26
C LEU A 73 6.15 -0.56 5.25
N SER A 74 6.67 0.04 4.17
CA SER A 74 5.84 0.66 3.13
C SER A 74 4.89 -0.34 2.48
N GLU A 75 5.37 -1.54 2.17
CA GLU A 75 4.56 -2.62 1.59
C GLU A 75 3.54 -3.18 2.58
N TYR A 76 3.85 -3.19 3.87
CA TYR A 76 2.88 -3.59 4.89
C TYR A 76 1.78 -2.54 5.09
N MET A 77 2.17 -1.26 5.17
CA MET A 77 1.27 -0.13 5.39
C MET A 77 0.40 0.16 4.18
N ASN A 78 0.93 -0.09 2.98
CA ASN A 78 0.22 -0.01 1.72
C ASN A 78 0.23 -1.39 1.07
N PRO A 79 -0.51 -2.37 1.62
CA PRO A 79 -0.55 -3.69 1.04
C PRO A 79 -1.02 -3.56 -0.40
N LYS A 80 -0.15 -3.96 -1.34
CA LYS A 80 -0.54 -4.05 -2.75
C LYS A 80 -1.85 -4.83 -2.78
N PRO A 81 -2.94 -4.26 -3.33
CA PRO A 81 -4.22 -4.94 -3.29
C PRO A 81 -4.05 -6.33 -3.90
N ASN A 82 -4.45 -7.35 -3.15
CA ASN A 82 -4.24 -8.73 -3.58
C ASN A 82 -5.05 -8.94 -4.85
N VAL A 83 -4.36 -9.24 -5.96
CA VAL A 83 -4.97 -9.42 -7.28
C VAL A 83 -6.14 -10.40 -7.24
N VAL A 84 -6.03 -11.49 -6.47
CA VAL A 84 -7.10 -12.49 -6.32
C VAL A 84 -8.31 -11.89 -5.60
N THR A 85 -8.09 -11.16 -4.51
CA THR A 85 -9.14 -10.48 -3.76
C THR A 85 -9.84 -9.41 -4.60
N GLU A 86 -9.09 -8.60 -5.34
CA GLU A 86 -9.66 -7.56 -6.19
C GLU A 86 -10.43 -8.15 -7.37
N ARG A 87 -9.92 -9.23 -7.98
CA ARG A 87 -10.66 -9.99 -9.00
C ARG A 87 -11.95 -10.59 -8.44
N PHE A 88 -11.94 -11.08 -7.22
CA PHE A 88 -13.14 -11.60 -6.56
C PHE A 88 -14.18 -10.50 -6.37
N LYS A 89 -13.80 -9.35 -5.78
CA LYS A 89 -14.69 -8.18 -5.64
C LYS A 89 -15.23 -7.71 -6.98
N PHE A 90 -14.38 -7.65 -8.01
CA PHE A 90 -14.77 -7.30 -9.36
C PHE A 90 -15.83 -8.26 -9.91
N LYS A 91 -15.64 -9.58 -9.75
CA LYS A 91 -16.58 -10.61 -10.20
C LYS A 91 -17.90 -10.63 -9.45
N GLU A 92 -17.89 -10.31 -8.16
CA GLU A 92 -19.11 -10.22 -7.34
C GLU A 92 -19.95 -8.98 -7.63
N ARG A 93 -19.38 -7.97 -8.30
CA ARG A 93 -20.08 -6.72 -8.58
C ARG A 93 -21.34 -6.96 -9.43
N ARG A 94 -22.50 -6.51 -8.92
CA ARG A 94 -23.81 -6.51 -9.60
C ARG A 94 -24.40 -5.12 -9.61
N GLN A 95 -25.01 -4.70 -10.72
CA GLN A 95 -25.64 -3.39 -10.90
C GLN A 95 -26.77 -3.20 -9.89
N GLY A 96 -26.73 -2.09 -9.16
CA GLY A 96 -27.77 -1.67 -8.23
C GLY A 96 -28.82 -0.80 -8.92
N ASN A 97 -29.06 0.38 -8.35
CA ASN A 97 -29.97 1.39 -8.90
C ASN A 97 -29.25 2.43 -9.79
N GLU A 98 -27.98 2.20 -10.08
CA GLU A 98 -27.18 3.08 -10.93
C GLU A 98 -27.46 2.84 -12.43
N THR A 99 -27.18 3.85 -13.25
CA THR A 99 -27.26 3.69 -14.72
C THR A 99 -26.16 2.77 -15.23
N ILE A 100 -26.32 2.22 -16.44
CA ILE A 100 -25.30 1.37 -17.08
C ILE A 100 -23.95 2.11 -17.19
N ILE A 101 -23.99 3.40 -17.55
CA ILE A 101 -22.77 4.23 -17.68
C ILE A 101 -22.05 4.36 -16.32
N GLN A 102 -22.81 4.59 -15.25
CA GLN A 102 -22.27 4.67 -13.89
C GLN A 102 -21.69 3.31 -13.45
N PHE A 103 -22.37 2.21 -13.77
CA PHE A 103 -21.89 0.87 -13.48
C PHE A 103 -20.57 0.57 -14.19
N VAL A 104 -20.45 0.90 -15.48
CA VAL A 104 -19.21 0.76 -16.24
C VAL A 104 -18.08 1.60 -15.63
N ALA A 105 -18.35 2.83 -15.22
CA ALA A 105 -17.35 3.68 -14.56
C ALA A 105 -16.83 3.04 -13.25
N VAL A 106 -17.73 2.43 -12.46
CA VAL A 106 -17.35 1.68 -11.25
C VAL A 106 -16.52 0.44 -11.58
N LEU A 107 -16.91 -0.35 -12.59
CA LEU A 107 -16.15 -1.53 -13.02
C LEU A 107 -14.72 -1.15 -13.46
N LYS A 108 -14.57 -0.06 -14.23
CA LYS A 108 -13.26 0.46 -14.62
C LYS A 108 -12.42 0.82 -13.39
N LYS A 109 -12.99 1.51 -12.40
CA LYS A 109 -12.29 1.84 -11.15
C LYS A 109 -11.87 0.58 -10.39
N MET A 110 -12.76 -0.41 -10.24
CA MET A 110 -12.45 -1.66 -9.53
C MET A 110 -11.38 -2.51 -10.24
N SER A 111 -11.24 -2.37 -11.56
CA SER A 111 -10.27 -3.13 -12.34
C SER A 111 -8.81 -2.71 -12.14
N GLU A 112 -8.56 -1.52 -11.56
CA GLU A 112 -7.23 -0.91 -11.39
C GLU A 112 -6.20 -1.87 -10.78
N PHE A 113 -6.61 -2.62 -9.76
CA PHE A 113 -5.74 -3.54 -9.04
C PHE A 113 -6.00 -5.02 -9.34
N CYS A 114 -6.85 -5.32 -10.33
CA CYS A 114 -7.15 -6.68 -10.74
C CYS A 114 -6.05 -7.32 -11.60
N GLY A 115 -5.03 -6.57 -12.01
CA GLY A 115 -3.91 -7.09 -12.80
C GLY A 115 -4.37 -7.76 -14.10
N PHE A 116 -5.35 -7.20 -14.81
CA PHE A 116 -5.85 -7.77 -16.07
C PHE A 116 -4.90 -7.56 -17.25
N GLY A 117 -4.05 -6.52 -17.19
CA GLY A 117 -3.10 -6.22 -18.27
C GLY A 117 -3.81 -6.07 -19.62
N THR A 118 -3.35 -6.81 -20.63
CA THR A 118 -3.92 -6.80 -21.98
C THR A 118 -5.37 -7.31 -22.06
N HIS A 119 -5.85 -8.02 -21.04
CA HIS A 119 -7.21 -8.58 -21.00
C HIS A 119 -8.23 -7.68 -20.30
N LEU A 120 -7.86 -6.42 -20.01
CA LEU A 120 -8.73 -5.50 -19.27
C LEU A 120 -10.08 -5.27 -19.98
N GLU A 121 -10.07 -5.04 -21.29
CA GLU A 121 -11.32 -4.77 -22.01
C GLU A 121 -12.25 -5.98 -22.02
N ASP A 122 -11.70 -7.18 -22.21
CA ASP A 122 -12.48 -8.42 -22.21
C ASP A 122 -13.09 -8.65 -20.81
N ALA A 123 -12.30 -8.50 -19.76
CA ALA A 123 -12.79 -8.63 -18.38
C ALA A 123 -13.91 -7.62 -18.05
N LEU A 124 -13.80 -6.37 -18.54
CA LEU A 124 -14.83 -5.35 -18.36
C LEU A 124 -16.12 -5.71 -19.11
N ARG A 125 -16.02 -6.22 -20.35
CA ARG A 125 -17.18 -6.65 -21.13
C ARG A 125 -17.87 -7.85 -20.49
N ASP A 126 -17.11 -8.87 -20.11
CA ASP A 126 -17.63 -10.08 -19.46
C ASP A 126 -18.37 -9.71 -18.16
N GLN A 127 -17.75 -8.87 -17.33
CA GLN A 127 -18.36 -8.46 -16.07
C GLN A 127 -19.54 -7.51 -16.25
N LEU A 128 -19.55 -6.69 -17.32
CA LEU A 128 -20.72 -5.89 -17.66
C LEU A 128 -21.91 -6.80 -17.98
N VAL A 129 -21.75 -7.74 -18.91
CA VAL A 129 -22.82 -8.67 -19.30
C VAL A 129 -23.29 -9.51 -18.11
N TRP A 130 -22.36 -10.01 -17.31
CA TRP A 130 -22.68 -10.79 -16.12
C TRP A 130 -23.33 -9.97 -14.99
N GLY A 131 -22.99 -8.69 -14.91
CA GLY A 131 -23.24 -7.84 -13.76
C GLY A 131 -24.48 -6.95 -13.86
N ILE A 132 -25.02 -6.69 -15.05
CA ILE A 132 -26.18 -5.82 -15.23
C ILE A 132 -27.48 -6.41 -14.65
N LYS A 133 -28.39 -5.51 -14.27
CA LYS A 133 -29.67 -5.84 -13.65
C LYS A 133 -30.72 -6.24 -14.69
N ASP A 134 -30.70 -5.60 -15.86
CA ASP A 134 -31.58 -5.93 -16.97
C ASP A 134 -30.82 -6.79 -17.97
N GLN A 135 -31.25 -8.04 -18.15
CA GLN A 135 -30.61 -9.00 -19.05
C GLN A 135 -31.14 -8.93 -20.47
N ASN A 136 -32.12 -8.06 -20.75
CA ASN A 136 -32.59 -7.77 -22.09
C ASN A 136 -31.77 -6.58 -22.64
N ILE A 137 -30.54 -6.85 -23.05
CA ILE A 137 -29.75 -5.91 -23.87
C ILE A 137 -30.18 -6.04 -25.33
#